data_AF-A0A1C5UCH0-F1
#
_entry.id   AF-A0A1C5UCH0-F1
#
_cell.length_a   1.000
_cell.length_b   1.000
_cell.length_c   1.000
_cell.angle_alpha   90.00
_cell.angle_beta   90.00
_cell.angle_gamma   90.00
#
_symmetry.space_group_name_H-M   'P 1'
#
loop_
_entity.id
_entity.type
_entity.pdbx_description
1 polymer ?
#
loop_
_entity_poly.entity_id
_entity_poly.type
_entity_poly.pdbx_seq_one_letter_code
_entity_poly.pdbx_strand_id
1 'polypeptide(L)' 'MEERENIRERLKKHKLSYVWLIGQLALRGIVTDKTEMSSVISGTRNGTKADAIIELSIDILDKYENGSVLVDGA' A
#
# COMPACT_ATOMS: atom_id res chain seq x y z
N MET A 1 7.95 -1.51 12.67
CA MET A 1 8.27 -0.12 12.28
C MET A 1 8.94 -0.09 10.91
N GLU A 2 9.84 -1.05 10.64
CA GLU A 2 10.53 -1.23 9.34
C GLU A 2 9.60 -1.49 8.15
N GLU A 3 8.50 -2.24 8.30
CA GLU A 3 7.60 -2.56 7.16
C GLU A 3 6.97 -1.32 6.52
N ARG A 4 6.65 -0.31 7.34
CA ARG A 4 6.03 0.95 6.90
C ARG A 4 7.00 1.77 6.08
N GLU A 5 8.24 1.81 6.56
CA GLU A 5 9.34 2.48 5.88
C GLU A 5 9.68 1.78 4.58
N ASN A 6 9.68 0.45 4.57
CA ASN A 6 9.86 -0.37 3.37
C ASN A 6 8.77 -0.10 2.32
N ILE A 7 7.49 0.00 2.72
CA ILE A 7 6.39 0.38 1.80
C ILE A 7 6.62 1.80 1.26
N ARG A 8 7.01 2.75 2.11
CA ARG A 8 7.29 4.14 1.69
C ARG A 8 8.43 4.19 0.68
N GLU A 9 9.51 3.47 0.93
CA GLU A 9 10.65 3.37 0.03
C GLU A 9 10.27 2.68 -1.28
N ARG A 10 9.55 1.56 -1.24
CA ARG A 10 9.07 0.87 -2.45
C ARG A 10 8.09 1.72 -3.26
N LEU A 11 7.13 2.38 -2.62
CA LEU A 11 6.23 3.34 -3.28
C LEU A 11 7.02 4.43 -4.01
N LYS A 12 8.04 5.00 -3.34
CA LYS A 12 8.89 6.04 -3.92
C LYS A 12 9.78 5.49 -5.05
N LYS A 13 10.33 4.29 -4.89
CA LYS A 13 11.21 3.60 -5.84
C LYS A 13 10.45 3.20 -7.11
N HIS A 14 9.24 2.65 -6.96
CA HIS A 14 8.37 2.26 -8.06
C HIS A 14 7.53 3.40 -8.63
N LYS A 15 7.65 4.62 -8.07
CA LYS A 15 6.82 5.79 -8.40
C LYS A 15 5.31 5.50 -8.34
N LEU A 16 4.91 4.58 -7.47
CA LEU A 16 3.52 4.20 -7.30
C LEU A 16 2.78 5.29 -6.51
N SER A 17 1.57 5.62 -6.97
CA SER A 17 0.73 6.60 -6.29
C SER A 17 -0.02 5.97 -5.12
N TYR A 18 -0.22 6.73 -4.05
CA TYR A 18 -1.09 6.30 -2.93
C TYR A 18 -2.49 5.89 -3.41
N VAL A 19 -3.02 6.57 -4.45
CA VAL A 19 -4.31 6.25 -5.08
C VAL A 19 -4.33 4.84 -5.67
N TRP A 20 -3.22 4.41 -6.27
CA TRP A 20 -3.10 3.07 -6.83
C TRP A 20 -3.15 2.01 -5.73
N LEU A 21 -2.37 2.21 -4.67
CA LEU A 21 -2.34 1.29 -3.53
C LEU A 21 -3.72 1.23 -2.84
N ILE A 22 -4.41 2.37 -2.72
CA ILE A 22 -5.80 2.45 -2.27
C ILE A 22 -6.74 1.66 -3.16
N GLY A 23 -6.61 1.78 -4.49
CA GLY A 23 -7.41 0.99 -5.43
C GLY A 23 -7.22 -0.51 -5.22
N GLN A 24 -5.97 -0.96 -5.04
CA GLN A 24 -5.66 -2.37 -4.78
C GLN A 24 -6.18 -2.86 -3.41
N LEU A 25 -6.10 -2.01 -2.38
CA LEU A 25 -6.69 -2.28 -1.07
C LEU A 25 -8.21 -2.37 -1.13
N ALA A 26 -8.85 -1.47 -1.88
CA ALA A 26 -10.29 -1.45 -2.08
C ALA A 26 -10.79 -2.70 -2.80
N LEU A 27 -10.05 -3.20 -3.80
CA LEU A 27 -10.35 -4.49 -4.46
C LEU A 27 -10.34 -5.68 -3.49
N ARG A 28 -9.56 -5.59 -2.41
CA ARG A 28 -9.52 -6.58 -1.33
C ARG A 28 -10.51 -6.34 -0.21
N GLY A 29 -11.36 -5.31 -0.33
CA GLY A 29 -12.36 -4.94 0.67
C GLY A 29 -11.84 -4.02 1.77
N ILE A 30 -10.59 -3.54 1.68
CA ILE A 30 -10.07 -2.54 2.61
C ILE A 30 -10.27 -1.14 2.02
N VAL A 31 -11.32 -0.48 2.47
CA VAL A 31 -11.55 0.94 2.14
C VAL A 31 -10.58 1.80 2.94
N THR A 32 -9.61 2.39 2.24
CA THR A 32 -8.58 3.28 2.82
C THR A 32 -8.54 4.58 2.02
N ASP A 33 -8.49 5.72 2.70
CA ASP A 33 -8.34 7.03 2.06
C ASP A 33 -6.88 7.46 1.96
N LYS A 34 -6.59 8.43 1.08
CA LYS A 34 -5.24 9.01 0.95
C LYS A 34 -4.69 9.52 2.29
N THR A 35 -5.55 10.09 3.11
CA THR A 35 -5.20 10.58 4.45
C THR A 35 -4.88 9.42 5.39
N GLU A 36 -5.73 8.39 5.43
CA GLU A 36 -5.48 7.17 6.23
C GLU A 36 -4.19 6.48 5.81
N MET A 37 -3.99 6.33 4.50
CA MET A 37 -2.78 5.74 3.91
C MET A 37 -1.53 6.52 4.34
N SER A 38 -1.57 7.85 4.22
CA SER A 38 -0.46 8.71 4.65
C SER A 38 -0.21 8.58 6.16
N SER A 39 -1.25 8.49 6.98
CA SER A 39 -1.10 8.31 8.44
C SER A 39 -0.57 6.93 8.83
N VAL A 40 -0.96 5.87 8.13
CA VAL A 40 -0.45 4.50 8.38
C VAL A 40 1.03 4.40 7.99
N ILE A 41 1.39 4.91 6.82
CA ILE A 41 2.78 4.92 6.33
C ILE A 41 3.67 5.85 7.18
N SER A 42 3.15 7.00 7.61
CA SER A 42 3.86 7.92 8.52
C SER A 42 3.94 7.39 9.96
N GLY A 43 3.28 6.27 10.26
CA GLY A 43 3.24 5.65 11.57
C GLY A 43 2.40 6.39 12.62
N THR A 44 1.63 7.39 12.19
CA THR A 44 0.71 8.16 13.04
C THR A 44 -0.51 7.35 13.46
N ARG A 45 -0.90 6.32 12.69
CA ARG A 45 -2.05 5.45 12.99
C ARG A 45 -1.64 3.98 13.11
N ASN A 46 -1.89 3.41 14.29
CA ASN A 46 -1.68 1.99 14.60
C ASN A 46 -3.02 1.33 14.93
N GLY A 47 -3.26 0.14 14.39
CA GLY A 47 -4.46 -0.66 14.66
C GLY A 47 -4.56 -1.84 13.70
N THR A 48 -5.50 -2.76 13.94
CA THR A 48 -5.68 -3.98 13.15
C THR A 48 -5.88 -3.68 11.66
N LYS A 49 -6.57 -2.58 11.33
CA LYS A 49 -6.75 -2.11 9.95
C LYS A 49 -5.42 -1.61 9.33
N ALA A 50 -4.60 -0.92 10.10
CA ALA A 50 -3.30 -0.40 9.64
C ALA A 50 -2.32 -1.54 9.35
N ASP A 51 -2.34 -2.57 10.19
CA ASP A 51 -1.53 -3.78 10.03
C ASP A 51 -1.88 -4.52 8.73
N ALA A 52 -3.18 -4.76 8.50
CA ALA A 52 -3.67 -5.34 7.25
C ALA A 52 -3.31 -4.49 6.02
N ILE A 53 -3.35 -3.16 6.13
CA ILE A 53 -2.92 -2.27 5.05
C ILE A 53 -1.44 -2.48 4.73
N ILE A 54 -0.58 -2.56 5.75
CA ILE A 54 0.87 -2.75 5.59
C ILE A 54 1.15 -4.09 4.92
N GLU A 55 0.60 -5.17 5.47
CA GLU A 55 0.82 -6.53 4.97
C GLU A 55 0.36 -6.67 3.51
N LEU A 56 -0.86 -6.18 3.21
CA LEU A 56 -1.37 -6.18 1.84
C LEU A 56 -0.58 -5.27 0.91
N SER A 57 -0.12 -4.12 1.39
CA SER A 57 0.71 -3.21 0.57
C SER A 57 2.01 -3.90 0.16
N ILE A 58 2.65 -4.63 1.08
CA ILE A 58 3.85 -5.41 0.78
C ILE A 58 3.53 -6.51 -0.22
N ASP A 59 2.46 -7.30 -0.01
CA ASP A 59 2.05 -8.34 -0.95
C ASP A 59 1.72 -7.78 -2.34
N ILE A 60 1.06 -6.62 -2.43
CA ILE A 60 0.78 -5.94 -3.70
C ILE A 60 2.07 -5.49 -4.38
N LEU A 61 2.99 -4.88 -3.61
CA LEU A 61 4.29 -4.43 -4.12
C LEU A 61 5.14 -5.61 -4.59
N ASP A 62 5.13 -6.71 -3.85
CA ASP A 62 5.83 -7.95 -4.19
C ASP A 62 5.25 -8.55 -5.49
N LYS A 63 3.93 -8.64 -5.60
CA LYS A 63 3.27 -9.08 -6.84
C LYS A 63 3.52 -8.13 -8.02
N TYR A 64 3.62 -6.84 -7.78
CA TYR A 64 3.98 -5.85 -8.79
C TYR A 64 5.42 -6.05 -9.28
N GLU A 65 6.36 -6.26 -8.36
CA GLU A 65 7.75 -6.59 -8.69
C GLU A 65 7.90 -7.93 -9.39
N ASN A 66 7.07 -8.90 -9.03
CA ASN A 66 7.02 -10.21 -9.66
C ASN A 66 6.20 -10.21 -10.98
N GLY A 67 5.68 -9.05 -11.43
CA GLY A 67 4.91 -8.91 -12.66
C GLY A 67 3.54 -9.58 -12.65
N SER A 68 3.05 -10.01 -11.49
CA SER A 68 1.74 -10.66 -11.31
C SER A 68 0.60 -9.69 -11.05
N VAL A 69 0.89 -8.44 -10.69
CA VAL A 69 -0.13 -7.40 -10.59
C VAL A 69 -0.40 -6.83 -11.99
N LEU A 70 -1.57 -7.19 -12.52
CA LEU A 70 -2.20 -6.52 -13.65
C LEU A 70 -2.51 -5.08 -13.25
N VAL A 71 -1.59 -4.17 -13.56
CA VAL A 71 -1.95 -2.76 -13.68
C VAL A 71 -2.69 -2.60 -15.00
N ASP A 72 -4.00 -2.52 -14.94
CA ASP A 72 -4.79 -2.06 -16.09
C ASP A 72 -4.32 -0.61 -16.34
N GLY A 73 -3.51 -0.45 -17.38
CA GLY A 73 -3.03 0.85 -17.81
C GLY A 73 -4.19 1.61 -18.43
N ALA A 74 -4.65 2.65 -17.73
CA ALA A 74 -5.56 3.66 -18.26
C ALA A 74 -5.07 5.05 -17.83
#